data_AF-A0A9P8CZV4-F1
#
_entry.id   AF-A0A9P8CZV4-F1
#
_cell.length_a   1.000
_cell.length_b   1.000
_cell.length_c   1.000
_cell.angle_alpha   90.00
_cell.angle_beta   90.00
_cell.angle_gamma   90.00
#
_symmetry.space_group_name_H-M   'P 1'
#
loop_
_entity.id
_entity.type
_entity.pdbx_description
1 polymer ?
#
loop_
_entity_poly.entity_id
_entity_poly.type
_entity_poly.pdbx_seq_one_letter_code
_entity_poly.pdbx_strand_id
1 'polypeptide(L)' 'MDKVWINQGDIILISLRDFQDDKADVILKYNTEEARNLKAYGELPESAKINETDTFQGSEDELDVEFDIDEI' A
#
# COMPACT_ATOMS: atom_id res chain seq x y z
N MET A 1 10.67 -6.31 21.51
CA MET A 1 9.84 -5.28 20.85
C MET A 1 10.07 -5.46 19.37
N ASP A 2 9.11 -6.08 18.70
CA ASP A 2 9.26 -6.44 17.29
C ASP A 2 8.98 -5.21 16.45
N LYS A 3 9.92 -4.88 15.57
CA LYS A 3 9.78 -3.75 14.66
C LYS A 3 8.95 -4.20 13.47
N VAL A 4 7.78 -3.59 13.30
CA VAL A 4 6.92 -3.83 12.13
C VAL A 4 7.22 -2.79 11.06
N TRP A 5 7.52 -3.24 9.85
CA TRP A 5 7.71 -2.37 8.69
C TRP A 5 6.39 -2.24 7.91
N ILE A 6 6.05 -1.00 7.56
CA ILE A 6 4.83 -0.64 6.83
C ILE A 6 5.24 -0.02 5.50
N ASN A 7 4.63 -0.49 4.42
CA ASN A 7 4.81 -0.02 3.06
C ASN A 7 3.53 0.66 2.56
N GLN A 8 3.63 1.37 1.44
CA GLN A 8 2.46 1.92 0.76
C GLN A 8 1.53 0.79 0.32
N GLY A 9 0.21 0.99 0.47
CA GLY A 9 -0.80 -0.02 0.11
C GLY A 9 -1.08 -1.07 1.20
N ASP A 10 -0.32 -1.07 2.30
CA ASP A 10 -0.63 -1.90 3.46
C ASP A 10 -1.91 -1.42 4.16
N ILE A 11 -2.71 -2.37 4.63
CA ILE A 11 -3.88 -2.11 5.46
C ILE A 11 -3.46 -2.11 6.94
N ILE A 12 -3.75 -1.03 7.63
CA ILE A 12 -3.36 -0.82 9.04
C ILE A 12 -4.55 -0.37 9.88
N LEU A 13 -4.52 -0.71 11.16
CA LEU A 13 -5.43 -0.20 12.17
C LEU A 13 -4.82 1.04 12.82
N ILE A 14 -5.58 2.14 12.84
CA ILE A 14 -5.19 3.40 13.47
C ILE A 14 -6.14 3.75 14.62
N SER A 15 -5.63 4.43 15.64
CA SER A 15 -6.42 5.13 16.65
C SER A 15 -6.36 6.62 16.40
N LEU A 16 -7.53 7.25 16.25
CA LEU A 16 -7.65 8.70 16.20
C LEU A 16 -7.37 9.30 17.59
N ARG A 17 -6.90 10.55 17.60
CA ARG A 17 -6.67 11.31 18.83
C ARG A 17 -7.76 12.36 19.00
N ASP A 18 -8.28 12.50 20.21
CA ASP A 18 -9.38 13.43 20.51
C ASP A 18 -9.06 14.91 20.25
N PHE A 19 -7.77 15.27 20.26
CA PHE A 19 -7.30 16.67 20.20
C PHE A 19 -6.56 17.03 18.90
N GLN A 20 -6.25 16.04 18.06
CA GLN A 20 -5.49 16.20 16.81
C GLN A 20 -6.09 15.31 15.74
N ASP A 21 -7.13 15.79 15.07
CA ASP A 21 -7.84 15.03 14.03
C ASP A 21 -6.94 14.67 12.83
N ASP A 22 -5.96 15.53 12.53
CA ASP A 22 -4.97 15.30 11.46
C ASP A 22 -3.93 14.23 11.81
N LYS A 23 -3.96 13.63 13.01
CA LYS A 23 -2.96 12.66 13.47
C LYS A 23 -3.60 11.44 14.13
N ALA A 24 -2.97 10.30 13.90
CA ALA A 24 -3.38 9.03 14.47
C ALA A 24 -2.17 8.17 14.84
N ASP A 25 -2.38 7.22 15.73
CA ASP A 25 -1.36 6.24 16.13
C ASP A 25 -1.65 4.88 15.46
N VAL A 26 -0.61 4.25 14.90
CA VAL A 26 -0.74 2.91 14.30
C VAL A 26 -0.70 1.86 15.41
N ILE A 27 -1.73 1.02 15.46
CA ILE A 27 -1.86 -0.06 16.44
C ILE A 27 -1.39 -1.39 15.86
N LEU A 28 -1.85 -1.72 14.64
CA LEU A 28 -1.64 -3.02 14.02
C LEU A 28 -1.52 -2.89 12.50
N LYS A 29 -0.69 -3.75 11.90
CA LYS A 29 -0.66 -3.97 10.46
C LYS A 29 -1.35 -5.29 10.16
N TYR A 30 -2.36 -5.27 9.29
CA TYR A 30 -3.01 -6.48 8.80
C TYR A 30 -2.19 -7.10 7.68
N ASN A 31 -2.18 -8.43 7.63
CA ASN A 31 -1.67 -9.14 6.46
C ASN A 31 -2.71 -9.13 5.32
N THR A 32 -2.30 -9.55 4.13
CA THR A 32 -3.14 -9.57 2.92
C THR A 32 -4.41 -10.41 3.10
N GLU A 33 -4.34 -11.52 3.82
CA GLU A 33 -5.45 -12.43 4.04
C GLU A 33 -6.46 -11.85 5.04
N GLU A 34 -5.98 -11.32 6.17
CA GLU A 34 -6.77 -10.61 7.16
C GLU A 34 -7.50 -9.42 6.56
N ALA A 35 -6.83 -8.66 5.69
CA ALA A 35 -7.43 -7.55 4.97
C ALA A 35 -8.53 -7.98 3.98
N ARG A 36 -8.41 -9.16 3.35
CA ARG A 36 -9.50 -9.76 2.55
C ARG A 36 -10.66 -10.21 3.44
N ASN A 37 -10.37 -10.77 4.60
CA ASN A 37 -11.40 -11.15 5.56
C ASN A 37 -12.17 -9.92 6.06
N LEU A 38 -11.48 -8.81 6.36
CA LEU A 38 -12.10 -7.53 6.72
C LEU A 38 -13.05 -7.02 5.63
N LYS A 39 -12.65 -7.13 4.36
CA LYS A 39 -13.51 -6.82 3.22
C LYS A 39 -14.72 -7.75 3.15
N ALA A 40 -14.53 -9.05 3.35
CA ALA A 40 -15.61 -10.03 3.38
C ALA A 40 -16.60 -9.82 4.53
N TYR A 41 -16.12 -9.31 5.67
CA TYR A 41 -16.95 -8.94 6.82
C TYR A 41 -17.69 -7.60 6.64
N GLY A 42 -17.37 -6.83 5.59
CA GLY A 42 -17.97 -5.53 5.34
C GLY A 42 -17.38 -4.39 6.17
N GLU A 43 -16.27 -4.63 6.87
CA GLU A 43 -15.52 -3.60 7.62
C GLU A 43 -14.75 -2.66 6.68
N LEU A 44 -14.43 -3.14 5.47
CA LEU A 44 -13.83 -2.34 4.41
C LEU A 44 -14.80 -2.21 3.22
N PRO A 45 -14.83 -1.05 2.54
CA PRO A 45 -15.66 -0.88 1.35
C PRO A 45 -15.22 -1.84 0.24
N GLU A 46 -16.15 -2.24 -0.64
CA GLU A 46 -15.84 -3.16 -1.75
C GLU A 46 -14.81 -2.58 -2.74
N SER A 47 -14.71 -1.25 -2.81
CA SER A 47 -13.70 -0.54 -3.60
C SER A 47 -12.29 -0.58 -2.98
N ALA A 48 -12.13 -1.10 -1.76
CA ALA A 48 -10.83 -1.21 -1.12
C ALA A 48 -9.93 -2.16 -1.93
N LYS A 49 -8.81 -1.61 -2.40
CA LYS A 49 -7.74 -2.31 -3.12
C LYS A 49 -6.80 -2.92 -2.09
N ILE A 50 -6.94 -4.23 -1.86
CA ILE A 50 -6.13 -4.99 -0.92
C ILE A 50 -4.95 -5.58 -1.69
N ASN A 51 -3.73 -5.07 -1.44
CA ASN A 51 -2.49 -5.48 -2.12
C ASN A 51 -2.55 -5.36 -3.66
N GLU A 52 -2.65 -4.14 -4.17
CA GLU A 52 -2.25 -3.82 -5.55
C GLU A 52 -0.84 -3.19 -5.58
N THR A 53 0.04 -3.59 -4.66
CA THR A 53 1.39 -3.01 -4.56
C THR A 53 2.43 -3.67 -5.49
N ASP A 54 1.99 -4.40 -6.52
CA ASP A 54 2.84 -5.02 -7.55
C ASP A 54 2.28 -4.82 -8.97
N THR A 55 1.70 -3.65 -9.25
CA THR A 55 1.50 -3.21 -10.66
C THR A 55 1.90 -1.75 -10.88
N PHE A 56 2.62 -1.17 -9.92
CA PHE A 56 3.42 0.05 -10.10
C PHE A 56 4.90 -0.23 -9.83
N GLN A 57 5.37 -1.46 -10.10
CA GLN A 57 6.79 -1.73 -10.34
C GLN A 57 7.13 -1.15 -11.72
N GLY A 58 7.21 0.18 -11.79
CA GLY A 58 7.36 0.89 -13.05
C GLY A 58 6.12 0.75 -13.93
N SER A 59 5.59 1.87 -14.39
CA SER A 59 5.44 1.90 -15.84
C SER A 59 6.84 1.64 -16.38
N GLU A 60 7.14 0.38 -16.72
CA GLU A 60 7.79 0.16 -18.01
C GLU A 60 6.85 0.84 -19.00
N ASP A 61 7.06 2.15 -19.16
CA ASP A 61 7.32 2.63 -20.50
C ASP A 61 8.20 1.55 -21.13
N GLU A 62 7.57 0.61 -21.86
CA GLU A 62 8.12 0.09 -23.10
C GLU A 62 8.32 1.30 -24.04
N LEU A 63 9.11 2.29 -23.61
CA LEU A 63 9.97 3.03 -24.47
C LEU A 63 11.19 2.13 -24.58
N ASP A 64 11.13 1.26 -25.58
CA ASP A 64 12.27 0.68 -26.25
C ASP A 64 13.14 1.84 -26.78
N VAL A 65 13.87 2.52 -25.88
CA VAL A 65 14.86 3.52 -26.25
C VAL A 65 16.12 2.76 -26.64
N GLU A 66 16.16 2.34 -27.90
CA GLU A 66 17.37 1.93 -28.58
C GLU A 66 18.32 3.15 -28.60
N PHE A 67 19.25 3.20 -27.65
CA PHE A 67 20.35 4.15 -27.68
C PHE A 67 21.35 3.68 -28.75
N ASP A 68 21.15 4.12 -29.99
CA ASP A 68 22.20 4.08 -31.02
C ASP A 68 23.38 4.94 -30.53
N ILE A 69 24.39 4.29 -29.97
CA ILE A 69 25.67 4.90 -29.55
C ILE A 69 26.62 5.12 -30.74
N ASP A 70 26.10 5.30 -31.95
CA ASP A 70 26.88 5.55 -33.16
C ASP A 70 26.89 7.04 -33.54
N GLU A 71 27.29 7.92 -32.62
CA GLU A 71 27.91 9.21 -33.02
C GLU A 71 28.70 9.86 -31.85
N ILE A 72 30.01 9.58 -31.76
CA ILE A 72 31.08 10.54 -31.42
C ILE A 72 32.45 9.98 -31.82
#